data_AF-A0A6G2V4H8-F1
#
_entry.id   AF-A0A6G2V4H8-F1
#
_cell.length_a   1.000
_cell.length_b   1.000
_cell.length_c   1.000
_cell.angle_alpha   90.00
_cell.angle_beta   90.00
_cell.angle_gamma   90.00
#
_symmetry.space_group_name_H-M   'P 1'
#
loop_
_entity.id
_entity.type
_entity.pdbx_description
1 polymer ?
#
loop_
_entity_poly.entity_id
_entity_poly.type
_entity_poly.pdbx_seq_one_letter_code
_entity_poly.pdbx_strand_id
1 'polypeptide(L)'
;MTLNADEHELLRLIAQSPEPVAASDFFHTIHPANFERSAVEEDPRRVAWQEKQFGLYKAMIDLHDGGLIRIVHPANGERPDLTEATEAGHAALA
;
A
#
# COMPACT_ATOMS: atom_id res chain seq x y z
N MET A 1 3.72 -17.44 -4.73
CA MET A 1 3.80 -16.60 -3.52
C MET A 1 2.44 -16.64 -2.87
N THR A 2 2.36 -16.80 -1.54
CA THR A 2 1.11 -16.68 -0.81
C THR A 2 1.06 -15.28 -0.23
N LEU A 3 0.12 -14.46 -0.67
CA LEU A 3 -0.03 -13.09 -0.19
C LEU A 3 -0.55 -13.10 1.25
N ASN A 4 0.02 -12.25 2.11
CA ASN A 4 -0.59 -11.94 3.39
C ASN A 4 -1.81 -11.01 3.19
N ALA A 5 -2.56 -10.75 4.26
CA ALA A 5 -3.79 -9.96 4.18
C ALA A 5 -3.56 -8.54 3.65
N ASP A 6 -2.47 -7.89 4.07
CA ASP A 6 -2.14 -6.52 3.68
C ASP A 6 -1.65 -6.46 2.23
N GLU A 7 -0.79 -7.40 1.82
CA GLU A 7 -0.34 -7.54 0.42
C GLU A 7 -1.52 -7.79 -0.52
N HIS A 8 -2.41 -8.70 -0.13
CA HIS A 8 -3.59 -9.04 -0.92
C HIS A 8 -4.51 -7.82 -1.07
N GLU A 9 -4.81 -7.13 0.02
CA GLU A 9 -5.72 -5.97 -0.02
C GLU A 9 -5.11 -4.79 -0.79
N LEU A 10 -3.82 -4.52 -0.60
CA LEU A 10 -3.12 -3.48 -1.34
C LEU A 10 -3.08 -3.79 -2.85
N LEU A 11 -2.74 -5.02 -3.23
CA LEU A 11 -2.74 -5.45 -4.62
C LEU A 11 -4.15 -5.36 -5.24
N ARG A 12 -5.18 -5.74 -4.49
CA ARG A 12 -6.58 -5.64 -4.92
C ARG A 12 -6.98 -4.20 -5.23
N LEU A 13 -6.61 -3.25 -4.37
CA LEU A 13 -6.95 -1.84 -4.57
C LEU A 13 -6.21 -1.22 -5.77
N ILE A 14 -4.92 -1.53 -5.93
CA ILE A 14 -4.13 -1.11 -7.09
C ILE A 14 -4.72 -1.69 -8.39
N ALA A 15 -5.05 -2.98 -8.40
CA ALA A 15 -5.62 -3.67 -9.56
C ALA A 15 -7.01 -3.16 -9.97
N GLN A 16 -7.77 -2.58 -9.04
CA GLN A 16 -9.09 -2.00 -9.31
C GLN A 16 -9.02 -0.54 -9.78
N SER A 17 -7.85 0.11 -9.65
CA SER A 17 -7.68 1.48 -10.09
C SER A 17 -7.70 1.55 -11.64
N PRO A 18 -8.46 2.48 -12.24
CA PRO A 18 -8.46 2.67 -13.69
C PRO A 18 -7.19 3.35 -14.23
N GLU A 19 -6.37 3.92 -13.35
CA GLU A 19 -5.12 4.62 -13.68
C GLU A 19 -4.00 4.26 -12.68
N PRO A 20 -2.72 4.47 -13.03
CA PRO A 20 -1.61 4.28 -12.10
C PRO A 20 -1.73 5.17 -10.86
N VAL A 21 -1.48 4.59 -9.69
CA VAL A 21 -1.72 5.23 -8.38
C VAL A 21 -0.50 5.17 -7.49
N ALA A 22 -0.40 6.12 -6.56
CA ALA A 22 0.50 5.97 -5.43
C ALA A 22 -0.11 4.93 -4.48
N ALA A 23 0.54 3.78 -4.33
CA ALA A 23 0.03 2.71 -3.47
C ALA A 23 -0.22 3.18 -2.01
N SER A 24 0.57 4.17 -1.55
CA SER A 24 0.40 4.83 -0.25
C SER A 24 -0.95 5.50 -0.06
N ASP A 25 -1.65 5.90 -1.13
CA ASP A 25 -2.98 6.53 -1.05
C ASP A 25 -4.02 5.57 -0.46
N PHE A 26 -3.78 4.26 -0.53
CA PHE A 26 -4.66 3.25 0.05
C PHE A 26 -4.37 2.93 1.51
N PHE A 27 -3.26 3.40 2.09
CA PHE A 27 -2.83 2.89 3.40
C PHE A 27 -3.82 3.22 4.52
N HIS A 28 -4.37 4.44 4.50
CA HIS A 28 -5.41 4.85 5.44
C HIS A 28 -6.77 4.20 5.16
N THR A 29 -6.98 3.65 3.95
CA THR A 29 -8.16 2.85 3.63
C THR A 29 -8.03 1.44 4.22
N ILE A 30 -6.86 0.83 4.10
CA ILE A 30 -6.58 -0.52 4.62
C ILE A 30 -6.51 -0.52 6.15
N HIS A 31 -5.74 0.40 6.72
CA HIS A 31 -5.60 0.57 8.17
C HIS A 31 -5.98 2.01 8.58
N PRO A 32 -7.27 2.30 8.78
CA PRO A 32 -7.71 3.63 9.22
C PRO A 32 -7.22 3.94 10.63
N ALA A 33 -6.91 5.22 10.87
CA ALA A 33 -6.56 5.69 12.21
C ALA A 33 -7.78 5.60 13.15
N ASN A 34 -7.56 5.13 14.37
CA ASN A 34 -8.60 4.95 15.40
C ASN A 34 -8.34 5.81 16.65
N PHE A 35 -7.66 6.94 16.47
CA PHE A 35 -7.31 7.90 17.50
C PHE A 35 -7.58 9.34 17.01
N GLU A 36 -7.75 10.25 17.97
CA GLU A 36 -7.96 11.66 17.67
C GLU A 36 -6.74 12.28 16.99
N ARG A 37 -6.95 13.23 16.07
CA ARG A 37 -5.84 13.90 15.39
C ARG A 37 -4.93 14.69 16.35
N SER A 38 -5.48 15.10 17.49
CA SER A 38 -4.75 15.78 18.57
C SER A 38 -4.04 14.81 19.53
N ALA A 39 -4.15 13.50 19.33
CA ALA A 39 -3.44 12.52 20.14
C ALA A 39 -1.93 12.75 20.05
N VAL A 40 -1.28 12.75 21.21
CA VAL A 40 0.18 12.86 21.34
C VAL A 40 0.87 11.71 20.62
N GLU A 41 2.15 11.88 20.28
CA GLU A 41 2.89 10.91 19.47
C GLU A 41 3.01 9.55 20.17
N GLU A 42 3.09 9.57 21.50
CA GLU A 42 3.22 8.40 22.36
C GLU A 42 1.89 7.69 22.66
N ASP A 43 0.75 8.17 22.13
CA ASP A 43 -0.52 7.44 22.27
C ASP A 43 -0.34 6.01 21.73
N PRO A 44 -0.56 4.96 22.54
CA PRO A 44 -0.30 3.58 22.13
C PRO A 44 -1.05 3.17 20.85
N ARG A 45 -2.22 3.76 20.59
CA ARG A 45 -2.99 3.51 19.36
C ARG A 45 -2.33 4.14 18.15
N ARG A 46 -1.73 5.33 18.31
CA ARG A 46 -0.98 6.02 17.25
C ARG A 46 0.29 5.26 16.90
N VAL A 47 1.03 4.78 17.91
CA VAL A 47 2.22 3.94 17.71
C VAL A 47 1.84 2.64 16.99
N ALA A 48 0.83 1.92 17.48
CA ALA A 48 0.39 0.67 16.84
C ALA A 48 -0.10 0.88 15.41
N TRP A 49 -0.75 2.01 15.12
CA TRP A 49 -1.15 2.36 13.76
C TRP A 49 0.03 2.69 12.85
N GLN A 50 1.06 3.38 13.36
CA GLN A 50 2.28 3.68 12.62
C GLN A 50 3.02 2.40 12.20
N GLU A 51 3.12 1.42 13.10
CA GLU A 51 3.69 0.10 12.78
C GLU A 51 2.95 -0.58 11.62
N LYS A 52 1.61 -0.47 11.58
CA LYS A 52 0.82 -0.97 10.45
C LYS A 52 1.13 -0.21 9.14
N GLN A 53 1.37 1.10 9.20
CA GLN A 53 1.76 1.86 8.01
C GLN A 53 3.12 1.40 7.48
N PHE A 54 4.09 1.12 8.35
CA PHE A 54 5.37 0.53 7.95
C PHE A 54 5.20 -0.86 7.35
N GLY A 55 4.30 -1.67 7.91
CA GLY A 55 3.91 -2.96 7.34
C GLY A 55 3.40 -2.83 5.90
N LEU A 56 2.55 -1.84 5.62
CA LEU A 56 2.04 -1.58 4.26
C LEU A 56 3.13 -1.08 3.30
N TYR A 57 4.08 -0.27 3.76
CA TYR A 57 5.25 0.08 2.96
C TYR A 57 6.07 -1.16 2.58
N LYS A 58 6.28 -2.07 3.54
CA LYS A 58 6.95 -3.34 3.26
C LYS A 58 6.16 -4.19 2.26
N ALA A 59 4.84 -4.30 2.43
CA ALA A 59 3.98 -5.03 1.51
C ALA A 59 4.07 -4.48 0.08
N MET A 60 4.09 -3.15 -0.09
CA MET A 60 4.30 -2.50 -1.39
C MET A 60 5.62 -2.93 -2.04
N ILE A 61 6.72 -2.94 -1.28
CA ILE A 61 8.04 -3.38 -1.76
C ILE A 61 8.01 -4.86 -2.13
N ASP A 62 7.46 -5.71 -1.27
CA ASP A 62 7.41 -7.16 -1.51
C ASP A 62 6.56 -7.50 -2.75
N LEU A 63 5.45 -6.78 -2.99
CA LEU A 63 4.64 -6.91 -4.21
C LEU A 63 5.40 -6.48 -5.46
N HIS A 64 6.18 -5.39 -5.38
CA HIS A 64 6.99 -4.90 -6.48
C HIS A 64 8.12 -5.88 -6.83
N ASP A 65 8.88 -6.32 -5.83
CA ASP A 65 9.98 -7.26 -6.00
C ASP A 65 9.49 -8.64 -6.46
N GLY A 66 8.28 -9.01 -6.06
CA GLY A 66 7.55 -10.19 -6.57
C GLY A 66 7.01 -10.05 -8.00
N GLY A 67 7.14 -8.87 -8.62
CA GLY A 67 6.66 -8.59 -9.98
C GLY A 67 5.14 -8.49 -10.11
N LEU A 68 4.41 -8.32 -8.99
CA LEU A 68 2.95 -8.26 -8.96
C LEU A 68 2.42 -6.84 -9.20
N ILE A 69 3.23 -5.83 -8.88
CA ILE A 69 3.00 -4.44 -9.28
C ILE A 69 4.26 -3.91 -9.98
N ARG A 70 4.11 -2.83 -10.75
CA ARG A 70 5.23 -2.13 -11.37
C ARG A 70 5.09 -0.63 -11.24
N ILE A 71 6.21 0.08 -11.16
CA ILE A 71 6.25 1.53 -11.25
C ILE A 71 6.15 1.91 -12.73
N VAL A 72 5.10 2.66 -13.09
CA VAL A 72 4.84 3.14 -14.45
C VAL A 72 5.36 4.57 -14.62
N HIS A 73 5.21 5.38 -13.56
CA HIS A 73 5.73 6.73 -13.51
C HIS A 73 6.60 6.89 -12.26
N PRO A 74 7.92 7.01 -12.43
CA PRO A 74 8.81 7.27 -11.31
C PRO A 74 8.48 8.60 -10.63
N ALA A 75 8.76 8.67 -9.33
CA ALA A 75 8.70 9.89 -8.55
C ALA A 75 9.63 10.95 -9.16
N ASN A 76 9.16 12.21 -9.18
CA ASN A 76 9.89 13.33 -9.79
C ASN A 76 10.08 14.52 -8.84
N GLY A 77 9.80 14.34 -7.54
CA GLY A 77 9.83 15.40 -6.52
C GLY A 77 8.53 16.20 -6.39
N GLU A 78 7.66 16.18 -7.40
CA GLU A 78 6.31 16.77 -7.33
C GLU A 78 5.24 15.72 -6.99
N ARG A 79 5.47 14.47 -7.39
CA ARG A 79 4.60 13.32 -7.11
C ARG A 79 5.42 12.09 -6.68
N PRO A 80 4.81 11.14 -5.93
CA PRO A 80 5.39 9.84 -5.64
C PRO A 80 5.43 8.95 -6.90
N ASP A 81 6.00 7.75 -6.74
CA ASP A 81 5.89 6.69 -7.74
C ASP A 81 4.44 6.32 -7.98
N LEU A 82 4.03 6.24 -9.26
CA LEU A 82 2.73 5.72 -9.64
C LEU A 82 2.89 4.30 -10.14
N THR A 83 2.05 3.43 -9.60
CA THR A 83 2.11 1.98 -9.75
C THR A 83 0.81 1.44 -10.33
N GLU A 84 0.92 0.33 -11.04
CA GLU A 84 -0.23 -0.47 -11.50
C GLU A 84 0.02 -1.95 -11.23
N ALA A 85 -1.04 -2.74 -11.19
CA ALA A 85 -0.94 -4.20 -11.09
C ALA A 85 -0.47 -4.79 -12.43
N THR A 86 0.43 -5.77 -12.37
CA THR A 86 0.85 -6.52 -13.56
C THR A 86 -0.17 -7.61 -13.90
N GLU A 87 -0.04 -8.25 -15.06
CA GLU A 87 -0.84 -9.45 -15.38
C GLU A 87 -0.67 -10.54 -14.32
N ALA A 88 0.56 -10.72 -13.79
CA ALA A 88 0.82 -11.65 -12.70
C ALA A 88 0.14 -11.22 -11.39
N GLY A 89 0.11 -9.92 -11.11
CA GLY A 89 -0.65 -9.34 -9.99
C GLY A 89 -2.14 -9.62 -10.09
N HIS A 90 -2.74 -9.39 -11.27
CA HIS A 90 -4.14 -9.74 -11.51
C HIS A 90 -4.41 -11.24 -11.37
N ALA A 91 -3.51 -12.09 -11.87
CA ALA A 91 -3.64 -13.55 -11.73
C ALA A 91 -3.50 -14.02 -10.28
N ALA A 92 -2.71 -13.33 -9.44
CA ALA A 92 -2.54 -13.66 -8.04
C ALA A 92 -3.77 -13.32 -7.17
N LEU A 93 -4.72 -12.53 -7.69
CA LEU A 93 -5.99 -12.20 -7.04
C LEU A 93 -7.14 -13.15 -7.44
N ALA A 94 -6.93 -14.05 -8.40
CA ALA A 94 -7.95 -14.91 -9.00
C ALA A 94 -8.17 -16.23 -8.24
#